data_AF-A0A925Z2Z2-F1
#
_entry.id   AF-A0A925Z2Z2-F1
#
_cell.length_a   1.000
_cell.length_b   1.000
_cell.length_c   1.000
_cell.angle_alpha   90.00
_cell.angle_beta   90.00
_cell.angle_gamma   90.00
#
_symmetry.space_group_name_H-M   'P 1'
#
loop_
_entity.id
_entity.type
_entity.pdbx_description
1 polymer ?
#
loop_
_entity_poly.entity_id
_entity_poly.type
_entity_poly.pdbx_seq_one_letter_code
_entity_poly.pdbx_strand_id
1 'polypeptide(L)' 'ASEMENGALAIDDIPLAARQFLGMINDVIFWPRFLVVDLEVTDHEVTRVIDGAVATFLARYGRSGILPPNL' A
#
# COMPACT_ATOMS: atom_id res chain seq x y z
N ALA A 1 -13.84 11.09 8.33
CA ALA A 1 -13.59 11.73 7.03
C ALA A 1 -12.54 10.90 6.32
N SER A 2 -12.80 10.44 5.09
CA SER A 2 -11.83 9.69 4.29
C SER A 2 -10.67 10.61 3.87
N GLU A 3 -9.45 10.11 3.67
CA GLU A 3 -8.31 10.94 3.26
C GLU A 3 -8.53 11.68 1.91
N MET A 4 -9.42 11.15 1.07
CA MET A 4 -9.94 11.83 -0.12
C MET A 4 -10.74 13.09 0.21
N GLU A 5 -11.56 13.05 1.27
CA GLU A 5 -12.36 14.19 1.77
C GLU A 5 -11.48 15.25 2.43
N ASN A 6 -10.35 14.85 3.01
CA ASN A 6 -9.36 15.76 3.60
C ASN A 6 -8.42 16.40 2.56
N GLY A 7 -8.59 16.09 1.27
CA GLY A 7 -7.78 16.67 0.21
C GLY A 7 -6.39 16.02 0.03
N ALA A 8 -6.03 14.99 0.81
CA ALA A 8 -4.69 14.42 0.80
C ALA A 8 -4.41 13.53 -0.43
N LEU A 9 -5.44 12.90 -0.97
CA LEU A 9 -5.35 12.00 -2.12
C LEU A 9 -6.13 12.53 -3.33
N ALA A 10 -5.59 12.34 -4.53
CA ALA A 10 -6.24 12.56 -5.81
C ALA A 10 -6.28 11.22 -6.57
N ILE A 11 -7.46 10.59 -6.55
CA ILE A 11 -7.69 9.28 -7.16
C ILE A 11 -8.91 9.38 -8.05
N ASP A 12 -8.71 9.26 -9.36
CA ASP A 12 -9.80 9.33 -10.34
C ASP A 12 -10.60 8.02 -10.42
N ASP A 13 -9.94 6.87 -10.22
CA ASP A 13 -10.53 5.53 -10.23
C ASP A 13 -10.16 4.80 -8.93
N ILE A 14 -11.06 4.88 -7.94
CA ILE A 14 -10.87 4.28 -6.61
C ILE A 14 -10.76 2.75 -6.70
N PRO A 15 -11.65 2.03 -7.40
CA PRO A 15 -11.52 0.58 -7.56
C PRO A 15 -10.16 0.16 -8.13
N LEU A 16 -9.65 0.86 -9.14
CA LEU A 16 -8.36 0.55 -9.74
C LEU A 16 -7.20 0.80 -8.75
N ALA A 17 -7.22 1.96 -8.07
CA ALA A 17 -6.19 2.31 -7.09
C ALA A 17 -6.15 1.29 -5.93
N ALA A 18 -7.30 0.88 -5.41
CA ALA A 18 -7.39 -0.14 -4.37
C ALA A 18 -6.82 -1.48 -4.84
N ARG A 19 -7.12 -1.89 -6.09
CA ARG A 19 -6.62 -3.15 -6.65
C ARG A 19 -5.11 -3.13 -6.89
N GLN A 20 -4.55 -1.99 -7.29
CA GLN A 20 -3.10 -1.81 -7.40
C GLN A 20 -2.41 -1.89 -6.03
N PHE A 21 -2.96 -1.22 -5.02
CA PHE A 21 -2.44 -1.28 -3.65
C PHE A 21 -2.45 -2.70 -3.09
N LEU A 22 -3.59 -3.38 -3.17
CA LEU A 22 -3.71 -4.77 -2.73
C LEU A 22 -2.83 -5.73 -3.54
N GLY A 23 -2.61 -5.45 -4.83
CA GLY A 23 -1.69 -6.21 -5.67
C GLY A 23 -0.26 -6.20 -5.13
N MET A 24 0.25 -5.03 -4.74
CA MET A 24 1.60 -4.88 -4.17
C MET A 24 1.79 -5.66 -2.86
N ILE A 25 0.74 -5.72 -2.03
CA ILE A 25 0.78 -6.45 -0.75
C ILE A 25 0.65 -7.96 -0.97
N ASN A 26 -0.31 -8.37 -1.80
CA ASN A 26 -0.66 -9.78 -1.98
C ASN A 26 0.44 -10.58 -2.70
N ASP A 27 1.22 -9.94 -3.57
CA ASP A 27 2.33 -10.58 -4.28
C ASP A 27 3.34 -11.19 -3.30
N VAL A 28 3.63 -10.49 -2.20
CA VAL A 28 4.68 -10.89 -1.25
C VAL A 28 4.13 -11.67 -0.05
N ILE A 29 2.90 -11.36 0.39
CA ILE A 29 2.40 -11.88 1.67
C ILE A 29 1.40 -13.03 1.50
N PHE A 30 0.62 -13.03 0.41
CA PHE A 30 -0.52 -13.94 0.24
C PHE A 30 -0.15 -15.18 -0.57
N TRP A 31 0.39 -15.00 -1.78
CA TRP A 31 0.75 -16.13 -2.63
C TRP A 31 1.86 -17.02 -2.05
N PRO A 32 2.92 -16.47 -1.43
CA PRO A 32 3.99 -17.29 -0.88
C PRO A 32 3.52 -18.15 0.30
N ARG A 33 2.64 -17.61 1.17
CA ARG A 33 1.98 -18.40 2.24
C ARG A 33 1.04 -19.49 1.72
N PHE A 34 0.50 -19.33 0.52
CA PHE A 34 -0.41 -20.31 -0.08
C PHE A 34 0.33 -21.42 -0.83
N LEU A 35 1.50 -21.12 -1.41
CA LEU A 35 2.24 -22.04 -2.29
C LEU A 35 3.41 -22.75 -1.59
N VAL A 36 3.94 -22.19 -0.50
CA VAL A 36 5.10 -22.73 0.22
C VAL A 36 4.68 -23.13 1.62
N VAL A 37 4.56 -24.44 1.84
CA VAL A 37 4.42 -25.02 3.18
C VAL A 37 5.70 -24.69 3.96
N ASP A 38 5.54 -24.11 5.15
CA ASP A 38 6.61 -23.65 6.07
C ASP A 38 7.33 -22.33 5.72
N LEU A 39 6.78 -21.49 4.84
CA LEU A 39 7.30 -20.13 4.68
C LEU A 39 6.94 -19.26 5.89
N GLU A 40 7.96 -18.89 6.68
CA GLU A 40 7.84 -17.88 7.72
C GLU A 40 8.06 -16.49 7.12
N VAL A 41 6.99 -15.70 7.03
CA VAL A 41 7.09 -14.26 6.74
C VAL A 41 7.25 -13.53 8.05
N THR A 42 8.37 -12.83 8.21
CA THR A 42 8.67 -12.09 9.44
C THR A 42 7.84 -10.81 9.54
N ASP A 43 7.55 -10.34 10.76
CA ASP A 43 6.88 -9.05 10.98
C ASP A 43 7.65 -7.88 10.35
N HIS A 44 8.99 -7.99 10.29
CA HIS A 44 9.84 -7.04 9.61
C HIS A 44 9.62 -7.01 8.09
N GLU A 45 9.48 -8.17 7.45
CA GLU A 45 9.14 -8.23 6.02
C GLU A 45 7.73 -7.73 5.74
N VAL A 46 6.76 -8.08 6.60
CA VAL A 46 5.40 -7.53 6.50
C VAL A 46 5.44 -6.00 6.55
N THR A 47 6.16 -5.43 7.52
CA THR A 47 6.31 -3.98 7.68
C THR A 47 6.94 -3.35 6.44
N ARG A 48 8.05 -3.91 5.95
CA ARG A 48 8.74 -3.42 4.75
C ARG A 48 7.85 -3.44 3.50
N VAL A 49 7.06 -4.49 3.31
CA VAL A 49 6.13 -4.60 2.17
C VAL A 49 5.03 -3.55 2.26
N ILE A 50 4.45 -3.38 3.46
CA ILE A 50 3.40 -2.39 3.69
C ILE A 50 3.94 -0.97 3.46
N ASP A 51 5.10 -0.64 4.03
CA ASP A 51 5.71 0.68 3.88
C ASP A 51 6.02 1.00 2.42
N GLY A 52 6.57 0.03 1.68
CA GLY A 52 6.84 0.18 0.24
C GLY A 52 5.56 0.37 -0.59
N ALA A 53 4.51 -0.39 -0.29
CA ALA A 53 3.21 -0.25 -0.95
C ALA A 53 2.59 1.13 -0.66
N VAL A 54 2.67 1.61 0.59
CA VAL A 54 2.17 2.92 1.00
C VAL A 54 2.96 4.04 0.33
N ALA A 55 4.29 3.99 0.36
CA ALA A 55 5.13 5.00 -0.29
C ALA A 55 4.84 5.10 -1.79
N THR A 56 4.69 3.96 -2.46
CA THR A 56 4.35 3.93 -3.90
C THR A 56 2.95 4.47 -4.17
N PHE A 57 1.97 4.10 -3.33
CA PHE A 57 0.60 4.59 -3.45
C PHE A 57 0.52 6.11 -3.27
N LEU A 58 1.21 6.64 -2.26
CA LEU A 58 1.25 8.07 -1.98
C LEU A 58 2.07 8.86 -3.00
N ALA A 59 3.14 8.29 -3.55
CA ALA A 59 3.86 8.93 -4.65
C ALA A 59 2.99 9.08 -5.91
N ARG A 60 2.09 8.12 -6.16
CA ARG A 60 1.20 8.11 -7.33
C ARG A 60 -0.07 8.94 -7.12
N TYR A 61 -0.69 8.85 -5.94
CA TYR A 61 -2.02 9.39 -5.66
C TYR A 61 -2.04 10.50 -4.61
N GLY A 62 -0.93 10.73 -3.91
CA GLY A 62 -0.80 11.83 -2.98
C GLY A 62 -0.77 13.17 -3.73
N ARG A 63 -1.43 14.19 -3.17
CA ARG A 63 -1.25 15.56 -3.65
C ARG A 63 0.00 16.17 -3.03
N SER A 64 0.96 16.55 -3.87
CA SER A 64 2.16 17.28 -3.47
C SER A 64 1.79 18.55 -2.69
N GLY A 65 1.97 18.52 -1.37
CA GLY A 65 1.68 19.65 -0.47
C GLY A 65 0.90 19.28 0.80
N ILE A 66 0.29 18.09 0.88
CA ILE A 66 -0.51 17.64 2.04
C ILE A 66 0.08 16.36 2.69
N LEU A 67 1.26 15.90 2.24
CA LEU A 67 1.91 14.76 2.87
C LEU A 67 2.36 15.15 4.29
N PRO A 68 1.94 14.41 5.34
CA PRO A 68 2.37 14.71 6.71
C PRO A 68 3.89 14.59 6.83
N PRO A 69 4.55 15.43 7.68
CA PRO A 69 6.00 15.57 7.75
C PRO A 69 6.76 14.34 8.28
N ASN A 70 6.09 13.20 8.46
CA ASN A 70 6.60 12.02 9.14
C ASN A 70 6.31 10.73 8.36
N LEU A 71 6.42 10.80 7.04
CA LEU A 71 6.78 9.68 6.17
C LEU A 71 8.30 9.71 5.89
#